data_AF-A0AA37SR05-F1
#
_entry.id   AF-A0AA37SR05-F1
#
_cell.length_a   1.000
_cell.length_b   1.000
_cell.length_c   1.000
_cell.angle_alpha   90.00
_cell.angle_beta   90.00
_cell.angle_gamma   90.00
#
_symmetry.space_group_name_H-M   'P 1'
#
loop_
_entity.id
_entity.type
_entity.pdbx_description
1 polymer ?
#
loop_
_entity_poly.entity_id
_entity_poly.type
_entity_poly.pdbx_seq_one_letter_code
_entity_poly.pdbx_strand_id
1 'polypeptide(L)'
;MQFKWKAESESSHIDSNYRSIYKLVQLKTTNLSFMKTFLALVIVFTCWEFSLATTCPTTIFLNQSDIDDFIISGCDSVSGNIQIGEFISDISFLSQVKYISGNLTFENFIIVEGHSATNVVRYIGGDLNFLYETTLGEELTFNSLEYIGGSHVLLSRGLDTITGFNALKRIGGNLNFIGGGTEAFVGFQNLQHIGGSFEISSQPTTDISGFKSLRQIDGPFTMSSLPIVNLFGLKRLKFMSEINVFDCPNLINIFDPFNEIEIISEAVLIQNNPNFRRINLPRIKEIRDEFEINLCPSFLECCQLKIWQSQGIVGMVVLSNNGANCSNGGSIQFCFNDNDQDGWAFDVDNCPYDANFDQSDIDQDGIGNACDNCVFTPNSNQEDSDFNGIGDACETSPSTNIGINTTDPKASLHITGSLFIDDLNGLVIRGIDSTCYRLTIDLLGALKTQQIVCDE
;
A
#
# COMPACT_ATOMS: atom_id res chain seq x y z
N MET A 1 -20.13 47.37 -28.52
CA MET A 1 -21.55 47.02 -28.24
C MET A 1 -21.68 46.80 -26.75
N GLN A 2 -22.40 47.69 -26.06
CA GLN A 2 -22.73 47.55 -24.64
C GLN A 2 -23.94 46.63 -24.49
N PHE A 3 -23.86 45.63 -23.62
CA PHE A 3 -25.04 44.92 -23.11
C PHE A 3 -25.14 45.14 -21.59
N LYS A 4 -26.20 45.85 -21.20
CA LYS A 4 -26.68 45.99 -19.83
C LYS A 4 -27.42 44.72 -19.42
N TRP A 5 -27.17 44.21 -18.22
CA TRP A 5 -28.11 43.32 -17.54
C TRP A 5 -28.83 44.07 -16.42
N LYS A 6 -30.15 44.01 -16.45
CA LYS A 6 -31.10 44.60 -15.50
C LYS A 6 -31.38 43.55 -14.44
N ALA A 7 -31.16 43.88 -13.17
CA ALA A 7 -31.59 43.06 -12.04
C ALA A 7 -32.99 43.52 -11.61
N GLU A 8 -33.95 42.60 -11.58
CA GLU A 8 -35.23 42.77 -10.89
C GLU A 8 -35.41 41.60 -9.93
N SER A 9 -35.73 41.97 -8.70
CA SER A 9 -35.99 41.14 -7.53
C SER A 9 -37.45 40.67 -7.51
N GLU A 10 -37.70 39.45 -7.01
CA GLU A 10 -38.64 39.17 -5.90
C GLU A 10 -38.76 37.67 -5.57
N SER A 11 -38.23 37.28 -4.40
CA SER A 11 -38.84 36.45 -3.34
C SER A 11 -39.80 35.30 -3.70
N SER A 12 -39.39 34.05 -3.39
CA SER A 12 -39.94 33.21 -2.29
C SER A 12 -39.77 31.69 -2.53
N HIS A 13 -38.83 31.08 -1.79
CA HIS A 13 -38.77 29.69 -1.29
C HIS A 13 -37.32 29.26 -1.15
N ILE A 14 -36.83 29.32 0.09
CA ILE A 14 -35.49 28.89 0.48
C ILE A 14 -35.57 27.38 0.77
N ASP A 15 -35.04 26.59 -0.16
CA ASP A 15 -34.81 25.15 0.00
C ASP A 15 -33.31 24.90 0.24
N SER A 16 -32.99 23.97 1.15
CA SER A 16 -31.68 23.78 1.80
C SER A 16 -30.55 23.25 0.91
N ASN A 17 -30.69 23.28 -0.42
CA ASN A 17 -29.70 22.77 -1.37
C ASN A 17 -28.82 23.84 -2.06
N TYR A 18 -28.98 25.14 -1.75
CA TYR A 18 -28.19 26.21 -2.38
C TYR A 18 -26.95 26.69 -1.60
N ARG A 19 -26.65 26.12 -0.43
CA ARG A 19 -25.47 26.51 0.38
C ARG A 19 -24.16 25.85 -0.08
N SER A 20 -24.22 24.90 -1.00
CA SER A 20 -23.04 24.18 -1.51
C SER A 20 -22.48 24.78 -2.81
N ILE A 21 -23.28 25.54 -3.58
CA ILE A 21 -22.83 26.15 -4.84
C ILE A 21 -22.14 27.51 -4.59
N TYR A 22 -22.54 28.25 -3.55
CA TYR A 22 -21.84 29.49 -3.14
C TYR A 22 -20.46 29.25 -2.49
N LYS A 23 -20.18 28.03 -2.00
CA LYS A 23 -18.84 27.64 -1.54
C LYS A 23 -17.91 27.18 -2.67
N LEU A 24 -18.45 26.72 -3.79
CA LEU A 24 -17.69 26.33 -4.98
C LEU A 24 -17.32 27.52 -5.90
N VAL A 25 -18.04 28.64 -5.80
CA VAL A 25 -17.73 29.87 -6.57
C VAL A 25 -16.76 30.82 -5.81
N GLN A 26 -16.58 30.65 -4.49
CA GLN A 26 -15.58 31.39 -3.70
C GLN A 26 -14.19 30.72 -3.68
N LEU A 27 -14.05 29.48 -4.17
CA LEU A 27 -12.75 28.79 -4.32
C LEU A 27 -12.10 28.99 -5.71
N LYS A 28 -12.68 29.82 -6.58
CA LYS A 28 -12.14 30.11 -7.92
C LYS A 28 -11.62 31.54 -8.12
N THR A 29 -11.55 32.35 -7.06
CA THR A 29 -11.08 33.75 -7.14
C THR A 29 -9.78 34.05 -6.39
N THR A 30 -9.20 33.10 -5.65
CA THR A 30 -7.88 33.27 -5.00
C THR A 30 -6.69 32.90 -5.89
N ASN A 31 -6.92 32.26 -7.04
CA ASN A 31 -5.83 31.79 -7.91
C ASN A 31 -5.48 32.74 -9.06
N LEU A 32 -6.26 33.81 -9.29
CA LEU A 32 -5.98 34.77 -10.35
C LEU A 32 -4.86 35.75 -9.98
N SER A 33 -4.68 36.05 -8.68
CA SER A 33 -3.55 36.85 -8.20
C SER A 33 -2.25 36.04 -8.27
N PHE A 34 -2.29 34.76 -7.89
CA PHE A 34 -1.12 33.87 -7.91
C PHE A 34 -0.66 33.57 -9.33
N MET A 35 -1.58 33.34 -10.27
CA MET A 35 -1.21 33.21 -11.69
C MET A 35 -0.69 34.52 -12.29
N LYS A 36 -1.16 35.69 -11.87
CA LYS A 36 -0.63 36.97 -12.37
C LYS A 36 0.75 37.30 -11.81
N THR A 37 1.05 36.98 -10.54
CA THR A 37 2.41 37.13 -10.00
C THR A 37 3.37 36.05 -10.49
N PHE A 38 2.89 34.82 -10.75
CA PHE A 38 3.71 33.76 -11.34
C PHE A 38 4.03 34.06 -12.82
N LEU A 39 3.05 34.54 -13.60
CA LEU A 39 3.27 34.94 -14.99
C LEU A 39 4.09 36.24 -15.09
N ALA A 40 3.94 37.18 -14.16
CA ALA A 40 4.76 38.40 -14.11
C ALA A 40 6.21 38.14 -13.66
N LEU A 41 6.45 37.18 -12.76
CA LEU A 41 7.81 36.75 -12.39
C LEU A 41 8.49 35.96 -13.52
N VAL A 42 7.75 35.15 -14.27
CA VAL A 42 8.26 34.46 -15.47
C VAL A 42 8.56 35.45 -16.61
N ILE A 43 7.78 36.52 -16.79
CA ILE A 43 8.00 37.53 -17.84
C ILE A 43 9.11 38.53 -17.47
N VAL A 44 9.34 38.79 -16.18
CA VAL A 44 10.45 39.68 -15.74
C VAL A 44 11.79 38.92 -15.70
N PHE A 45 11.79 37.60 -15.45
CA PHE A 45 13.01 36.77 -15.59
C PHE A 45 13.41 36.52 -17.06
N THR A 46 12.46 36.50 -18.00
CA THR A 46 12.77 36.30 -19.44
C THR A 46 13.18 37.57 -20.18
N CYS A 47 13.21 38.73 -19.50
CA CYS A 47 13.58 39.99 -20.16
C CYS A 47 14.96 40.54 -19.78
N TRP A 48 15.70 39.92 -18.86
CA TRP A 48 17.03 40.40 -18.41
C TRP A 48 18.17 39.38 -18.49
N GLU A 49 18.00 38.33 -19.29
CA GLU A 49 19.11 37.57 -19.90
C GLU A 49 18.79 37.30 -21.38
N PHE A 50 18.71 38.36 -22.19
CA PHE A 50 18.96 38.22 -23.62
C PHE A 50 20.48 38.04 -23.83
N SER A 51 21.02 36.97 -23.27
CA SER A 51 22.12 36.25 -23.93
C SER A 51 21.52 35.72 -25.22
N LEU A 52 22.25 35.86 -26.33
CA LEU A 52 21.86 35.28 -27.62
C LEU A 52 21.51 33.81 -27.39
N ALA A 53 20.22 33.47 -27.37
CA ALA A 53 19.80 32.09 -27.38
C ALA A 53 20.33 31.52 -28.69
N THR A 54 21.41 30.75 -28.60
CA THR A 54 21.87 29.90 -29.69
C THR A 54 20.67 29.04 -30.04
N THR A 55 20.01 29.37 -31.15
CA THR A 55 18.89 28.58 -31.63
C THR A 55 19.44 27.23 -32.01
N CYS A 56 19.15 26.22 -31.20
CA CYS A 56 19.63 24.87 -31.45
C CYS A 56 19.13 24.40 -32.80
N PRO A 57 20.02 23.91 -33.69
CA PRO A 57 19.59 23.44 -34.98
C PRO A 57 18.62 22.27 -34.79
N THR A 58 17.51 22.31 -35.53
CA THR A 58 16.60 21.16 -35.62
C THR A 58 17.24 20.15 -36.56
N THR A 59 17.97 19.20 -36.00
CA THR A 59 18.63 18.12 -36.73
C THR A 59 17.97 16.79 -36.39
N ILE A 60 17.77 15.93 -37.38
CA ILE A 60 17.39 14.53 -37.16
C ILE A 60 18.68 13.76 -36.97
N PHE A 61 18.83 13.04 -35.86
CA PHE A 61 20.02 12.26 -35.56
C PHE A 61 19.93 10.91 -36.26
N LEU A 62 20.55 10.79 -37.43
CA LEU A 62 20.60 9.56 -38.22
C LEU A 62 21.97 8.88 -38.12
N ASN A 63 23.02 9.62 -37.77
CA ASN A 63 24.38 9.12 -37.64
C ASN A 63 25.19 9.91 -36.59
N GLN A 64 26.38 9.42 -36.23
CA GLN A 64 27.25 10.08 -35.25
C GLN A 64 27.61 11.53 -35.59
N SER A 65 27.82 11.86 -36.88
CA SER A 65 28.16 13.23 -37.30
C SER A 65 27.04 14.23 -36.96
N ASP A 66 25.78 13.81 -37.05
CA ASP A 66 24.64 14.67 -36.72
C ASP A 66 24.65 15.07 -35.23
N ILE A 67 25.11 14.17 -34.36
CA ILE A 67 25.29 14.40 -32.92
C ILE A 67 26.51 15.27 -32.67
N ASP A 68 27.65 14.95 -33.29
CA ASP A 68 28.89 15.68 -33.08
C ASP A 68 28.74 17.17 -33.49
N ASP A 69 28.08 17.44 -34.62
CA ASP A 69 27.76 18.80 -35.08
C ASP A 69 26.81 19.51 -34.11
N PHE A 70 25.86 18.78 -33.53
CA PHE A 70 24.94 19.32 -32.54
C PHE A 70 25.66 19.71 -31.24
N ILE A 71 26.61 18.91 -30.76
CA ILE A 71 27.39 19.21 -29.54
C ILE A 71 28.19 20.50 -29.71
N ILE A 72 28.86 20.67 -30.85
CA ILE A 72 29.70 21.86 -31.15
C ILE A 72 28.89 23.15 -31.05
N SER A 73 27.58 23.09 -31.31
CA SER A 73 26.69 24.25 -31.22
C SER A 73 26.41 24.74 -29.78
N GLY A 74 26.85 23.99 -28.75
CA GLY A 74 26.69 24.35 -27.34
C GLY A 74 25.27 24.09 -26.78
N CYS A 75 24.46 23.32 -27.50
CA CYS A 75 23.08 23.03 -27.14
C CYS A 75 22.96 21.96 -26.06
N ASP A 76 22.02 22.15 -25.12
CA ASP A 76 21.71 21.16 -24.07
C ASP A 76 20.32 20.51 -24.25
N SER A 77 19.61 20.84 -25.34
CA SER A 77 18.21 20.49 -25.55
C SER A 77 17.97 19.94 -26.96
N VAL A 78 17.63 18.66 -27.05
CA VAL A 78 17.36 17.95 -28.30
C VAL A 78 15.87 17.97 -28.64
N SER A 79 15.55 18.51 -29.82
CA SER A 79 14.20 18.52 -30.39
C SER A 79 13.96 17.30 -31.27
N GLY A 80 13.63 16.14 -30.69
CA GLY A 80 13.35 14.91 -31.44
C GLY A 80 13.75 13.65 -30.70
N ASN A 81 13.80 12.54 -31.46
CA ASN A 81 14.21 11.23 -30.98
C ASN A 81 15.72 11.05 -31.18
N ILE A 82 16.36 10.27 -30.31
CA ILE A 82 17.75 9.83 -30.41
C ILE A 82 17.77 8.30 -30.35
N GLN A 83 18.45 7.66 -31.31
CA GLN A 83 18.64 6.21 -31.37
C GLN A 83 20.14 5.90 -31.38
N ILE A 84 20.61 5.18 -30.35
CA ILE A 84 22.00 4.78 -30.13
C ILE A 84 22.14 3.29 -30.46
N GLY A 85 23.23 2.91 -31.12
CA GLY A 85 23.57 1.53 -31.46
C GLY A 85 23.97 1.34 -32.91
N GLU A 86 23.04 1.48 -33.84
CA GLU A 86 23.26 1.15 -35.26
C GLU A 86 24.25 2.10 -35.94
N PHE A 87 24.04 3.42 -35.80
CA PHE A 87 24.83 4.46 -36.47
C PHE A 87 25.46 5.48 -35.52
N ILE A 88 25.16 5.36 -34.23
CA ILE A 88 25.62 6.24 -33.15
C ILE A 88 26.19 5.33 -32.07
N SER A 89 27.47 5.49 -31.74
CA SER A 89 28.15 4.64 -30.75
C SER A 89 28.87 5.45 -29.68
N ASP A 90 29.22 6.71 -29.96
CA ASP A 90 29.73 7.63 -28.95
C ASP A 90 28.59 8.39 -28.29
N ILE A 91 28.45 8.15 -26.99
CA ILE A 91 27.41 8.72 -26.13
C ILE A 91 27.92 9.89 -25.27
N SER A 92 29.13 10.40 -25.53
CA SER A 92 29.74 11.52 -24.79
C SER A 92 28.86 12.77 -24.75
N PHE A 93 27.98 12.96 -25.75
CA PHE A 93 26.97 14.02 -25.80
C PHE A 93 26.03 14.06 -24.58
N LEU A 94 25.82 12.92 -23.91
CA LEU A 94 25.00 12.83 -22.68
C LEU A 94 25.58 13.66 -21.52
N SER A 95 26.85 14.09 -21.62
CA SER A 95 27.49 15.00 -20.65
C SER A 95 27.07 16.46 -20.77
N GLN A 96 26.46 16.82 -21.91
CA GLN A 96 25.99 18.18 -22.20
C GLN A 96 24.47 18.25 -22.31
N VAL A 97 23.84 17.24 -22.92
CA VAL A 97 22.40 17.22 -23.18
C VAL A 97 21.63 16.96 -21.88
N LYS A 98 20.75 17.90 -21.52
CA LYS A 98 19.88 17.85 -20.34
C LYS A 98 18.44 17.52 -20.68
N TYR A 99 17.96 17.92 -21.85
CA TYR A 99 16.56 17.79 -22.25
C TYR A 99 16.45 17.10 -23.60
N ILE A 100 15.64 16.04 -23.69
CA ILE A 100 15.29 15.37 -24.94
C ILE A 100 13.76 15.43 -25.02
N SER A 101 13.21 16.03 -26.07
CA SER A 101 11.75 16.17 -26.19
C SER A 101 11.05 14.91 -26.72
N GLY A 102 11.76 14.07 -27.46
CA GLY A 102 11.28 12.78 -27.96
C GLY A 102 11.83 11.60 -27.18
N ASN A 103 11.99 10.47 -27.86
CA ASN A 103 12.48 9.22 -27.31
C ASN A 103 14.02 9.19 -27.23
N LEU A 104 14.55 8.47 -26.24
CA LEU A 104 15.94 8.04 -26.19
C LEU A 104 15.97 6.51 -26.24
N THR A 105 16.47 5.94 -27.33
CA THR A 105 16.50 4.50 -27.55
C THR A 105 17.94 4.01 -27.67
N PHE A 106 18.28 2.94 -26.95
CA PHE A 106 19.49 2.16 -27.12
C PHE A 106 19.12 0.82 -27.76
N GLU A 107 19.80 0.45 -28.83
CA GLU A 107 19.46 -0.72 -29.64
C GLU A 107 20.74 -1.48 -30.02
N ASN A 108 20.88 -2.73 -29.60
CA ASN A 108 22.11 -3.52 -29.84
C ASN A 108 23.39 -2.79 -29.38
N PHE A 109 23.31 -2.07 -28.25
CA PHE A 109 24.39 -1.22 -27.77
C PHE A 109 25.07 -1.82 -26.55
N ILE A 110 26.38 -2.08 -26.64
CA ILE A 110 27.19 -2.62 -25.55
C ILE A 110 28.15 -1.53 -25.08
N ILE A 111 28.02 -1.11 -23.82
CA ILE A 111 29.02 -0.23 -23.22
C ILE A 111 30.25 -1.07 -22.86
N VAL A 112 31.38 -0.73 -23.47
CA VAL A 112 32.68 -1.32 -23.16
C VAL A 112 33.32 -0.53 -22.02
N GLU A 113 33.79 -1.23 -20.98
CA GLU A 113 34.49 -0.66 -19.81
C GLU A 113 35.49 0.46 -20.20
N GLY A 114 35.45 1.58 -19.48
CA GLY A 114 36.33 2.74 -19.69
C GLY A 114 35.67 3.96 -20.33
N HIS A 115 34.36 3.92 -20.61
CA HIS A 115 33.57 5.05 -21.10
C HIS A 115 32.59 5.48 -20.02
N SER A 116 33.11 6.03 -18.91
CA SER A 116 32.29 6.79 -17.96
C SER A 116 31.79 8.06 -18.62
N ALA A 117 30.70 7.93 -19.37
CA ALA A 117 29.96 9.08 -19.86
C ALA A 117 29.21 9.67 -18.67
N THR A 118 29.70 10.79 -18.14
CA THR A 118 28.90 11.62 -17.24
C THR A 118 27.58 11.92 -17.95
N ASN A 119 26.47 11.46 -17.40
CA ASN A 119 25.16 11.68 -17.99
C ASN A 119 24.40 12.71 -17.15
N VAL A 120 24.08 13.84 -17.78
CA VAL A 120 23.39 14.97 -17.16
C VAL A 120 21.95 15.12 -17.65
N VAL A 121 21.42 14.15 -18.40
CA VAL A 121 20.04 14.15 -18.88
C VAL A 121 19.11 14.21 -17.67
N ARG A 122 18.22 15.21 -17.67
CA ARG A 122 17.22 15.46 -16.63
C ARG A 122 15.80 15.14 -17.07
N TYR A 123 15.54 15.25 -18.36
CA TYR A 123 14.19 15.16 -18.91
C TYR A 123 14.19 14.44 -20.25
N ILE A 124 13.35 13.43 -20.37
CA ILE A 124 13.01 12.76 -21.63
C ILE A 124 11.50 12.94 -21.83
N GLY A 125 11.09 13.54 -22.94
CA GLY A 125 9.68 13.83 -23.23
C GLY A 125 8.91 12.62 -23.76
N GLY A 126 9.60 11.71 -24.44
CA GLY A 126 9.09 10.43 -24.89
C GLY A 126 9.59 9.25 -24.04
N ASP A 127 9.81 8.12 -24.70
CA ASP A 127 10.23 6.85 -24.08
C ASP A 127 11.76 6.77 -23.84
N LEU A 128 12.17 5.96 -22.86
CA LEU A 128 13.56 5.56 -22.63
C LEU A 128 13.69 4.06 -22.86
N ASN A 129 14.13 3.65 -24.05
CA ASN A 129 14.12 2.25 -24.44
C ASN A 129 15.52 1.63 -24.42
N PHE A 130 15.63 0.42 -23.87
CA PHE A 130 16.80 -0.45 -24.06
C PHE A 130 16.32 -1.74 -24.74
N LEU A 131 16.75 -1.93 -25.99
CA LEU A 131 16.23 -2.96 -26.88
C LEU A 131 17.33 -3.95 -27.27
N TYR A 132 16.92 -5.19 -27.53
CA TYR A 132 17.79 -6.31 -27.97
C TYR A 132 18.98 -6.55 -27.02
N GLU A 133 20.17 -6.86 -27.53
CA GLU A 133 21.37 -7.18 -26.74
C GLU A 133 22.06 -5.92 -26.17
N THR A 134 21.27 -5.01 -25.58
CA THR A 134 21.80 -3.81 -24.94
C THR A 134 22.24 -4.12 -23.51
N THR A 135 23.52 -3.90 -23.21
CA THR A 135 24.06 -4.02 -21.85
C THR A 135 24.51 -2.65 -21.35
N LEU A 136 23.92 -2.22 -20.23
CA LEU A 136 24.37 -1.03 -19.51
C LEU A 136 25.41 -1.48 -18.50
N GLY A 137 26.68 -1.10 -18.72
CA GLY A 137 27.69 -1.23 -17.67
C GLY A 137 27.40 -0.28 -16.51
N GLU A 138 28.04 -0.49 -15.35
CA GLU A 138 27.97 0.43 -14.20
C GLU A 138 28.34 1.90 -14.55
N GLU A 139 28.98 2.09 -15.70
CA GLU A 139 29.50 3.37 -16.17
C GLU A 139 28.44 4.32 -16.77
N LEU A 140 27.28 3.82 -17.24
CA LEU A 140 26.19 4.67 -17.71
C LEU A 140 25.04 4.71 -16.69
N THR A 141 24.92 5.84 -16.01
CA THR A 141 23.86 6.07 -15.01
C THR A 141 23.01 7.29 -15.35
N PHE A 142 21.70 7.18 -15.22
CA PHE A 142 20.76 8.30 -15.43
C PHE A 142 20.51 9.08 -14.12
N ASN A 143 21.55 9.31 -13.34
CA ASN A 143 21.42 9.79 -11.95
C ASN A 143 20.81 11.19 -11.84
N SER A 144 20.86 11.96 -12.92
CA SER A 144 20.26 13.29 -13.03
C SER A 144 18.83 13.26 -13.60
N LEU A 145 18.35 12.11 -14.11
CA LEU A 145 17.08 12.00 -14.80
C LEU A 145 15.93 12.14 -13.80
N GLU A 146 15.11 13.16 -13.95
CA GLU A 146 14.00 13.47 -13.04
C GLU A 146 12.64 13.06 -13.62
N TYR A 147 12.50 13.06 -14.96
CA TYR A 147 11.23 12.85 -15.63
C TYR A 147 11.39 12.10 -16.96
N ILE A 148 10.50 11.12 -17.16
CA ILE A 148 10.27 10.44 -18.43
C ILE A 148 8.80 10.69 -18.80
N GLY A 149 8.53 11.24 -19.97
CA GLY A 149 7.17 11.57 -20.40
C GLY A 149 6.42 10.42 -21.06
N GLY A 150 7.16 9.50 -21.68
CA GLY A 150 6.62 8.32 -22.36
C GLY A 150 6.34 7.13 -21.43
N SER A 151 6.07 6.00 -22.07
CA SER A 151 5.53 4.77 -21.49
C SER A 151 6.52 3.64 -21.30
N HIS A 152 7.73 3.68 -21.87
CA HIS A 152 8.61 2.52 -21.79
C HIS A 152 9.95 2.87 -21.15
N VAL A 153 10.24 2.17 -20.04
CA VAL A 153 11.60 1.85 -19.56
C VAL A 153 11.72 0.32 -19.64
N LEU A 154 11.99 -0.19 -20.85
CA LEU A 154 12.27 -1.61 -21.07
C LEU A 154 13.72 -1.87 -20.68
N LEU A 155 13.96 -2.67 -19.66
CA LEU A 155 15.30 -3.18 -19.35
C LEU A 155 15.35 -4.62 -19.81
N SER A 156 15.87 -4.84 -21.02
CA SER A 156 16.11 -6.16 -21.57
C SER A 156 17.13 -6.95 -20.72
N ARG A 157 16.98 -8.27 -20.76
CA ARG A 157 17.82 -9.30 -20.13
C ARG A 157 19.29 -8.90 -19.93
N GLY A 158 19.80 -9.05 -18.71
CA GLY A 158 21.23 -8.93 -18.39
C GLY A 158 21.61 -7.85 -17.37
N LEU A 159 20.65 -7.10 -16.82
CA LEU A 159 20.89 -6.21 -15.69
C LEU A 159 20.46 -6.88 -14.39
N ASP A 160 21.41 -7.57 -13.76
CA ASP A 160 21.21 -8.21 -12.45
C ASP A 160 20.80 -7.19 -11.38
N THR A 161 21.32 -5.96 -11.48
CA THR A 161 20.88 -4.82 -10.69
C THR A 161 20.61 -3.63 -11.59
N ILE A 162 19.40 -3.09 -11.50
CA ILE A 162 19.10 -1.80 -12.10
C ILE A 162 19.62 -0.75 -11.11
N THR A 163 20.46 0.17 -11.56
CA THR A 163 20.91 1.30 -10.75
C THR A 163 20.86 2.57 -11.59
N GLY A 164 21.13 3.72 -10.97
CA GLY A 164 21.37 4.94 -11.72
C GLY A 164 20.13 5.77 -12.04
N PHE A 165 18.94 5.48 -11.51
CA PHE A 165 17.74 6.32 -11.67
C PHE A 165 17.42 7.18 -10.44
N ASN A 166 18.43 7.46 -9.61
CA ASN A 166 18.27 7.98 -8.26
C ASN A 166 17.46 9.28 -8.15
N ALA A 167 17.44 10.14 -9.18
CA ALA A 167 16.70 11.39 -9.20
C ALA A 167 15.30 11.28 -9.82
N LEU A 168 14.94 10.12 -10.39
CA LEU A 168 13.71 9.94 -11.15
C LEU A 168 12.51 10.09 -10.22
N LYS A 169 11.62 11.03 -10.53
CA LYS A 169 10.44 11.35 -9.73
C LYS A 169 9.15 10.88 -10.40
N ARG A 170 9.11 10.89 -11.73
CA ARG A 170 7.89 10.59 -12.48
C ARG A 170 8.17 9.92 -13.82
N ILE A 171 7.33 8.95 -14.14
CA ILE A 171 7.17 8.36 -15.46
C ILE A 171 5.76 8.69 -15.93
N GLY A 172 5.63 9.18 -17.16
CA GLY A 172 4.36 9.65 -17.73
C GLY A 172 3.44 8.54 -18.21
N GLY A 173 4.00 7.40 -18.64
CA GLY A 173 3.25 6.20 -19.01
C GLY A 173 3.67 4.99 -18.18
N ASN A 174 3.85 3.83 -18.84
CA ASN A 174 4.10 2.56 -18.17
C ASN A 174 5.54 2.41 -17.63
N LEU A 175 5.71 1.48 -16.70
CA LEU A 175 7.01 1.00 -16.23
C LEU A 175 6.97 -0.52 -16.23
N ASN A 176 7.75 -1.17 -17.09
CA ASN A 176 7.61 -2.61 -17.35
C ASN A 176 8.96 -3.33 -17.21
N PHE A 177 9.03 -4.28 -16.30
CA PHE A 177 10.16 -5.18 -16.12
C PHE A 177 9.75 -6.60 -16.48
N ILE A 178 9.86 -6.97 -17.75
CA ILE A 178 9.33 -8.23 -18.29
C ILE A 178 10.48 -9.12 -18.76
N GLY A 179 10.67 -10.26 -18.09
CA GLY A 179 11.69 -11.24 -18.43
C GLY A 179 13.12 -10.73 -18.26
N GLY A 180 13.84 -11.19 -17.24
CA GLY A 180 15.17 -10.70 -16.95
C GLY A 180 15.86 -11.42 -15.79
N GLY A 181 16.96 -10.83 -15.33
CA GLY A 181 17.76 -11.32 -14.19
C GLY A 181 17.76 -10.35 -13.03
N THR A 182 16.89 -9.34 -13.01
CA THR A 182 16.95 -8.28 -12.00
C THR A 182 16.62 -8.83 -10.61
N GLU A 183 17.61 -8.81 -9.73
CA GLU A 183 17.48 -9.25 -8.34
C GLU A 183 16.96 -8.11 -7.45
N ALA A 184 17.33 -6.86 -7.75
CA ALA A 184 16.93 -5.68 -6.99
C ALA A 184 16.70 -4.43 -7.87
N PHE A 185 15.66 -3.66 -7.53
CA PHE A 185 15.29 -2.40 -8.18
C PHE A 185 15.97 -1.20 -7.52
N VAL A 186 17.30 -1.18 -7.49
CA VAL A 186 18.04 -0.05 -6.92
C VAL A 186 17.87 1.20 -7.83
N GLY A 187 17.82 2.39 -7.25
CA GLY A 187 17.73 3.63 -8.03
C GLY A 187 16.32 4.22 -8.18
N PHE A 188 15.25 3.48 -7.96
CA PHE A 188 13.89 4.03 -8.04
C PHE A 188 13.38 4.65 -6.71
N GLN A 189 14.26 4.83 -5.72
CA GLN A 189 13.86 5.25 -4.36
C GLN A 189 13.15 6.59 -4.27
N ASN A 190 13.25 7.43 -5.31
CA ASN A 190 12.62 8.75 -5.38
C ASN A 190 11.47 8.80 -6.39
N LEU A 191 11.15 7.70 -7.08
CA LEU A 191 10.02 7.62 -8.01
C LEU A 191 8.73 7.76 -7.20
N GLN A 192 7.90 8.72 -7.57
CA GLN A 192 6.66 9.06 -6.86
C GLN A 192 5.41 8.74 -7.68
N HIS A 193 5.51 8.74 -9.00
CA HIS A 193 4.35 8.63 -9.88
C HIS A 193 4.67 7.85 -11.17
N ILE A 194 3.81 6.90 -11.50
CA ILE A 194 3.76 6.21 -12.79
C ILE A 194 2.40 6.53 -13.41
N GLY A 195 2.39 7.21 -14.55
CA GLY A 195 1.17 7.68 -15.21
C GLY A 195 0.47 6.62 -16.09
N GLY A 196 1.00 5.41 -16.16
CA GLY A 196 0.40 4.25 -16.80
C GLY A 196 0.49 3.00 -15.93
N SER A 197 0.59 1.83 -16.57
CA SER A 197 0.70 0.54 -15.89
C SER A 197 2.09 0.33 -15.27
N PHE A 198 2.15 -0.43 -14.18
CA PHE A 198 3.41 -0.87 -13.60
C PHE A 198 3.46 -2.41 -13.61
N GLU A 199 4.32 -2.99 -14.43
CA GLU A 199 4.46 -4.44 -14.56
C GLU A 199 5.83 -4.94 -14.10
N ILE A 200 5.84 -5.99 -13.27
CA ILE A 200 7.04 -6.77 -12.93
C ILE A 200 6.76 -8.25 -13.18
N SER A 201 7.36 -8.82 -14.21
CA SER A 201 7.11 -10.21 -14.59
C SER A 201 8.39 -10.99 -14.87
N SER A 202 8.42 -12.24 -14.40
CA SER A 202 9.52 -13.19 -14.64
C SER A 202 10.91 -12.65 -14.24
N GLN A 203 11.02 -12.15 -13.01
CA GLN A 203 12.26 -11.68 -12.40
C GLN A 203 12.63 -12.54 -11.17
N PRO A 204 13.93 -12.73 -10.88
CA PRO A 204 14.37 -13.44 -9.67
C PRO A 204 14.22 -12.61 -8.37
N THR A 205 13.78 -11.35 -8.49
CA THR A 205 13.66 -10.42 -7.36
C THR A 205 12.77 -10.92 -6.23
N THR A 206 13.25 -10.77 -5.00
CA THR A 206 12.50 -11.00 -3.77
C THR A 206 12.15 -9.69 -3.04
N ASP A 207 12.56 -8.54 -3.59
CA ASP A 207 12.46 -7.24 -2.95
C ASP A 207 12.15 -6.11 -3.93
N ILE A 208 11.04 -5.40 -3.68
CA ILE A 208 10.62 -4.21 -4.41
C ILE A 208 10.79 -2.92 -3.59
N SER A 209 11.62 -2.95 -2.53
CA SER A 209 11.91 -1.79 -1.66
C SER A 209 12.46 -0.56 -2.40
N GLY A 210 12.99 -0.78 -3.60
CA GLY A 210 13.34 0.25 -4.57
C GLY A 210 12.23 1.28 -4.79
N PHE A 211 10.97 0.89 -4.69
CA PHE A 211 9.81 1.76 -4.96
C PHE A 211 9.22 2.44 -3.71
N LYS A 212 9.95 2.50 -2.59
CA LYS A 212 9.49 3.03 -1.29
C LYS A 212 8.90 4.44 -1.26
N SER A 213 9.08 5.24 -2.31
CA SER A 213 8.52 6.60 -2.42
C SER A 213 7.34 6.70 -3.37
N LEU A 214 6.96 5.62 -4.04
CA LEU A 214 5.88 5.59 -5.01
C LEU A 214 4.55 5.88 -4.31
N ARG A 215 3.80 6.84 -4.85
CA ARG A 215 2.53 7.32 -4.28
C ARG A 215 1.34 7.04 -5.17
N GLN A 216 1.55 6.90 -6.47
CA GLN A 216 0.46 6.81 -7.44
C GLN A 216 0.90 5.98 -8.65
N ILE A 217 0.00 5.09 -9.07
CA ILE A 217 0.03 4.37 -10.33
C ILE A 217 -1.33 4.63 -10.98
N ASP A 218 -1.33 5.27 -12.14
CA ASP A 218 -2.57 5.67 -12.82
C ASP A 218 -3.24 4.49 -13.57
N GLY A 219 -2.48 3.44 -13.89
CA GLY A 219 -2.99 2.20 -14.49
C GLY A 219 -2.80 0.95 -13.61
N PRO A 220 -2.99 -0.24 -14.19
CA PRO A 220 -2.86 -1.50 -13.48
C PRO A 220 -1.45 -1.74 -12.93
N PHE A 221 -1.37 -2.23 -11.69
CA PHE A 221 -0.16 -2.81 -11.13
C PHE A 221 -0.20 -4.33 -11.31
N THR A 222 0.71 -4.87 -12.11
CA THR A 222 0.78 -6.29 -12.43
C THR A 222 2.09 -6.87 -11.95
N MET A 223 2.02 -7.98 -11.21
CA MET A 223 3.17 -8.79 -10.85
C MET A 223 2.92 -10.24 -11.23
N SER A 224 3.88 -10.88 -11.90
CA SER A 224 3.75 -12.28 -12.27
C SER A 224 5.04 -13.07 -12.22
N SER A 225 4.96 -14.34 -11.81
CA SER A 225 6.12 -15.25 -11.79
C SER A 225 7.29 -14.72 -10.95
N LEU A 226 7.03 -14.22 -9.73
CA LEU A 226 8.03 -13.64 -8.83
C LEU A 226 8.19 -14.44 -7.53
N PRO A 227 9.42 -14.62 -7.00
CA PRO A 227 9.66 -15.28 -5.71
C PRO A 227 9.46 -14.36 -4.49
N ILE A 228 8.72 -13.27 -4.64
CA ILE A 228 8.52 -12.23 -3.62
C ILE A 228 7.61 -12.68 -2.47
N VAL A 229 7.89 -12.17 -1.27
CA VAL A 229 7.16 -12.53 -0.03
C VAL A 229 6.18 -11.45 0.44
N ASN A 230 6.37 -10.18 0.05
CA ASN A 230 5.52 -9.05 0.45
C ASN A 230 5.67 -7.86 -0.50
N LEU A 231 4.77 -6.87 -0.38
CA LEU A 231 4.81 -5.63 -1.17
C LEU A 231 5.21 -4.40 -0.34
N PHE A 232 6.01 -4.53 0.73
CA PHE A 232 6.35 -3.40 1.64
C PHE A 232 7.07 -2.24 0.95
N GLY A 233 7.70 -2.49 -0.22
CA GLY A 233 8.23 -1.45 -1.08
C GLY A 233 7.18 -0.47 -1.60
N LEU A 234 5.89 -0.82 -1.58
CA LEU A 234 4.79 -0.01 -2.11
C LEU A 234 3.94 0.65 -1.02
N LYS A 235 4.41 0.67 0.24
CA LYS A 235 3.63 1.13 1.40
C LYS A 235 3.13 2.57 1.38
N ARG A 236 3.64 3.41 0.48
CA ARG A 236 3.28 4.83 0.33
C ARG A 236 2.26 5.08 -0.79
N LEU A 237 1.83 4.03 -1.48
CA LEU A 237 0.80 4.16 -2.51
C LEU A 237 -0.51 4.65 -1.90
N LYS A 238 -1.09 5.65 -2.54
CA LYS A 238 -2.35 6.31 -2.16
C LYS A 238 -3.46 6.05 -3.17
N PHE A 239 -3.07 5.78 -4.41
CA PHE A 239 -3.97 5.58 -5.53
C PHE A 239 -3.45 4.43 -6.37
N MET A 240 -4.37 3.55 -6.74
CA MET A 240 -4.16 2.45 -7.66
C MET A 240 -5.48 2.11 -8.35
N SER A 241 -5.44 1.82 -9.64
CA SER A 241 -6.64 1.43 -10.37
C SER A 241 -6.96 -0.04 -10.17
N GLU A 242 -5.97 -0.91 -10.41
CA GLU A 242 -6.10 -2.36 -10.47
C GLU A 242 -4.86 -3.05 -9.89
N ILE A 243 -5.05 -4.19 -9.23
CA ILE A 243 -3.99 -5.07 -8.71
C ILE A 243 -4.10 -6.44 -9.37
N ASN A 244 -3.04 -6.86 -10.04
CA ASN A 244 -2.94 -8.16 -10.69
C ASN A 244 -1.74 -8.93 -10.15
N VAL A 245 -1.99 -10.10 -9.56
CA VAL A 245 -0.96 -10.93 -8.92
C VAL A 245 -1.08 -12.36 -9.40
N PHE A 246 -0.11 -12.80 -10.20
CA PHE A 246 -0.13 -14.12 -10.82
C PHE A 246 1.13 -14.93 -10.47
N ASP A 247 1.02 -16.22 -10.21
CA ASP A 247 2.18 -17.12 -10.15
C ASP A 247 3.29 -16.67 -9.15
N CYS A 248 2.94 -16.09 -8.00
CA CYS A 248 3.87 -15.64 -6.97
C CYS A 248 3.82 -16.57 -5.74
N PRO A 249 4.55 -17.71 -5.76
CA PRO A 249 4.33 -18.80 -4.81
C PRO A 249 4.73 -18.49 -3.38
N ASN A 250 5.59 -17.50 -3.13
CA ASN A 250 6.03 -17.14 -1.77
C ASN A 250 5.19 -16.05 -1.12
N LEU A 251 4.24 -15.48 -1.86
CA LEU A 251 3.44 -14.37 -1.40
C LEU A 251 2.34 -14.87 -0.46
N ILE A 252 2.29 -14.29 0.74
CA ILE A 252 1.34 -14.69 1.80
C ILE A 252 0.13 -13.74 1.84
N ASN A 253 0.37 -12.46 1.60
CA ASN A 253 -0.63 -11.39 1.57
C ASN A 253 -0.21 -10.29 0.57
N ILE A 254 -1.18 -9.54 0.05
CA ILE A 254 -0.93 -8.40 -0.85
C ILE A 254 -1.21 -7.05 -0.18
N PHE A 255 -1.91 -7.03 0.95
CA PHE A 255 -2.53 -5.81 1.44
C PHE A 255 -1.93 -5.19 2.70
N ASP A 256 -1.22 -5.96 3.55
CA ASP A 256 -0.53 -5.40 4.74
C ASP A 256 0.32 -4.15 4.42
N PRO A 257 0.97 -4.06 3.24
CA PRO A 257 1.72 -2.86 2.88
C PRO A 257 0.85 -1.62 2.67
N PHE A 258 -0.38 -1.77 2.18
CA PHE A 258 -1.22 -0.69 1.65
C PHE A 258 -2.00 0.04 2.75
N ASN A 259 -1.26 0.72 3.62
CA ASN A 259 -1.85 1.49 4.71
C ASN A 259 -2.42 2.85 4.27
N GLU A 260 -2.13 3.34 3.07
CA GLU A 260 -2.63 4.64 2.59
C GLU A 260 -3.70 4.53 1.50
N ILE A 261 -4.01 3.31 1.03
CA ILE A 261 -5.03 3.07 0.00
C ILE A 261 -6.38 2.87 0.68
N GLU A 262 -7.38 3.64 0.25
CA GLU A 262 -8.78 3.48 0.68
C GLU A 262 -9.70 2.97 -0.44
N ILE A 263 -9.33 3.22 -1.71
CA ILE A 263 -10.15 2.90 -2.89
C ILE A 263 -9.25 2.23 -3.94
N ILE A 264 -9.70 1.08 -4.45
CA ILE A 264 -9.21 0.48 -5.69
C ILE A 264 -10.32 0.68 -6.72
N SER A 265 -10.04 1.44 -7.78
CA SER A 265 -11.09 1.93 -8.66
C SER A 265 -11.61 0.92 -9.68
N GLU A 266 -10.87 -0.16 -9.91
CA GLU A 266 -11.19 -1.23 -10.86
C GLU A 266 -11.16 -2.57 -10.13
N ALA A 267 -10.24 -3.47 -10.48
CA ALA A 267 -10.24 -4.86 -10.03
C ALA A 267 -9.06 -5.26 -9.13
N VAL A 268 -9.23 -6.36 -8.42
CA VAL A 268 -8.16 -7.11 -7.76
C VAL A 268 -8.21 -8.54 -8.26
N LEU A 269 -7.17 -8.98 -8.98
CA LEU A 269 -7.07 -10.33 -9.53
C LEU A 269 -5.87 -11.04 -8.90
N ILE A 270 -6.12 -12.14 -8.20
CA ILE A 270 -5.11 -12.97 -7.54
C ILE A 270 -5.24 -14.38 -8.07
N GLN A 271 -4.28 -14.85 -8.87
CA GLN A 271 -4.35 -16.19 -9.47
C GLN A 271 -3.07 -17.01 -9.31
N ASN A 272 -3.24 -18.30 -9.00
CA ASN A 272 -2.15 -19.27 -8.92
C ASN A 272 -1.04 -18.90 -7.91
N ASN A 273 -1.44 -18.41 -6.73
CA ASN A 273 -0.53 -18.07 -5.63
C ASN A 273 -0.69 -19.09 -4.49
N PRO A 274 0.04 -20.21 -4.47
CA PRO A 274 -0.22 -21.34 -3.57
C PRO A 274 -0.14 -21.03 -2.07
N ASN A 275 0.74 -20.11 -1.64
CA ASN A 275 0.87 -19.72 -0.23
C ASN A 275 0.04 -18.48 0.15
N PHE A 276 -0.68 -17.89 -0.80
CA PHE A 276 -1.55 -16.76 -0.52
C PHE A 276 -2.69 -17.24 0.38
N ARG A 277 -2.77 -16.65 1.57
CA ARG A 277 -3.73 -17.10 2.60
C ARG A 277 -4.47 -15.99 3.32
N ARG A 278 -3.97 -14.75 3.27
CA ARG A 278 -4.57 -13.63 4.02
C ARG A 278 -4.98 -12.44 3.15
N ILE A 279 -6.11 -11.86 3.50
CA ILE A 279 -6.65 -10.61 2.98
C ILE A 279 -6.91 -9.68 4.16
N ASN A 280 -5.85 -9.00 4.61
CA ASN A 280 -5.95 -8.00 5.66
C ASN A 280 -6.18 -6.61 5.04
N LEU A 281 -7.41 -6.08 5.13
CA LEU A 281 -7.74 -4.73 4.64
C LEU A 281 -8.31 -3.84 5.75
N PRO A 282 -7.51 -3.36 6.70
CA PRO A 282 -8.04 -2.50 7.75
C PRO A 282 -8.51 -1.13 7.21
N ARG A 283 -8.14 -0.74 5.98
CA ARG A 283 -8.38 0.61 5.43
C ARG A 283 -9.08 0.69 4.08
N ILE A 284 -9.17 -0.40 3.32
CA ILE A 284 -9.89 -0.38 2.04
C ILE A 284 -11.38 -0.24 2.33
N LYS A 285 -11.98 0.79 1.74
CA LYS A 285 -13.40 1.12 1.86
C LYS A 285 -14.18 0.75 0.61
N GLU A 286 -13.50 0.63 -0.53
CA GLU A 286 -14.13 0.42 -1.83
C GLU A 286 -13.19 -0.28 -2.82
N ILE A 287 -13.68 -1.33 -3.49
CA ILE A 287 -13.16 -2.01 -4.67
C ILE A 287 -14.33 -2.12 -5.63
N ARG A 288 -14.31 -1.32 -6.71
CA ARG A 288 -15.53 -1.02 -7.48
C ARG A 288 -15.99 -2.15 -8.37
N ASP A 289 -15.06 -2.84 -9.02
CA ASP A 289 -15.42 -3.80 -10.06
C ASP A 289 -15.33 -5.23 -9.51
N GLU A 290 -14.29 -5.97 -9.90
CA GLU A 290 -14.15 -7.38 -9.62
C GLU A 290 -13.06 -7.65 -8.58
N PHE A 291 -13.34 -8.58 -7.67
CA PHE A 291 -12.36 -9.16 -6.77
C PHE A 291 -12.32 -10.66 -7.02
N GLU A 292 -11.29 -11.10 -7.75
CA GLU A 292 -11.09 -12.48 -8.13
C GLU A 292 -9.94 -13.11 -7.32
N ILE A 293 -10.21 -14.27 -6.73
CA ILE A 293 -9.17 -15.18 -6.27
C ILE A 293 -9.38 -16.55 -6.90
N ASN A 294 -8.37 -17.01 -7.62
CA ASN A 294 -8.40 -18.29 -8.29
C ASN A 294 -7.12 -19.10 -8.04
N LEU A 295 -7.22 -20.43 -7.92
CA LEU A 295 -6.07 -21.32 -7.79
C LEU A 295 -5.14 -20.96 -6.60
N CYS A 296 -5.70 -20.50 -5.49
CA CYS A 296 -4.97 -20.18 -4.25
C CYS A 296 -5.35 -21.16 -3.13
N PRO A 297 -4.77 -22.38 -3.09
CA PRO A 297 -5.17 -23.46 -2.17
C PRO A 297 -5.01 -23.15 -0.67
N SER A 298 -4.12 -22.23 -0.29
CA SER A 298 -3.97 -21.82 1.12
C SER A 298 -4.96 -20.74 1.57
N PHE A 299 -5.79 -20.22 0.65
CA PHE A 299 -6.73 -19.16 0.96
C PHE A 299 -8.01 -19.69 1.61
N LEU A 300 -8.26 -19.27 2.86
CA LEU A 300 -9.38 -19.70 3.71
C LEU A 300 -10.27 -18.53 4.21
N GLU A 301 -9.86 -17.27 4.02
CA GLU A 301 -10.57 -16.08 4.54
C GLU A 301 -11.72 -15.57 3.64
N CYS A 302 -12.46 -16.46 2.96
CA CYS A 302 -13.57 -16.04 2.09
C CYS A 302 -14.79 -15.51 2.86
N CYS A 303 -14.90 -15.77 4.16
CA CYS A 303 -15.93 -15.16 5.00
C CYS A 303 -15.78 -13.64 5.04
N GLN A 304 -14.55 -13.15 5.19
CA GLN A 304 -14.23 -11.74 5.18
C GLN A 304 -14.68 -11.05 3.88
N LEU A 305 -14.44 -11.70 2.74
CA LEU A 305 -14.88 -11.19 1.44
C LEU A 305 -16.40 -11.06 1.33
N LYS A 306 -17.15 -11.99 1.93
CA LYS A 306 -18.62 -11.91 1.96
C LYS A 306 -19.11 -10.76 2.85
N ILE A 307 -18.47 -10.56 4.01
CA ILE A 307 -18.77 -9.43 4.89
C ILE A 307 -18.57 -8.12 4.11
N TRP A 308 -17.45 -7.99 3.40
CA TRP A 308 -17.18 -6.82 2.56
C TRP A 308 -18.18 -6.62 1.44
N GLN A 309 -18.53 -7.68 0.74
CA GLN A 309 -19.56 -7.62 -0.30
C GLN A 309 -20.90 -7.15 0.29
N SER A 310 -21.28 -7.63 1.49
CA SER A 310 -22.51 -7.20 2.18
C SER A 310 -22.48 -5.74 2.66
N GLN A 311 -21.28 -5.23 2.95
CA GLN A 311 -21.03 -3.83 3.33
C GLN A 311 -20.85 -2.91 2.12
N GLY A 312 -20.85 -3.45 0.89
CA GLY A 312 -20.59 -2.69 -0.34
C GLY A 312 -19.14 -2.23 -0.49
N ILE A 313 -18.21 -2.84 0.25
CA ILE A 313 -16.76 -2.56 0.13
C ILE A 313 -16.24 -3.14 -1.18
N VAL A 314 -16.77 -4.28 -1.63
CA VAL A 314 -16.34 -4.93 -2.88
C VAL A 314 -17.55 -5.17 -3.77
N GLY A 315 -17.38 -4.97 -5.08
CA GLY A 315 -18.36 -5.29 -6.10
C GLY A 315 -18.57 -6.81 -6.28
N MET A 316 -18.21 -7.33 -7.46
CA MET A 316 -18.34 -8.74 -7.77
C MET A 316 -17.19 -9.53 -7.13
N VAL A 317 -17.51 -10.55 -6.34
CA VAL A 317 -16.51 -11.46 -5.78
C VAL A 317 -16.55 -12.78 -6.55
N VAL A 318 -15.42 -13.18 -7.14
CA VAL A 318 -15.26 -14.43 -7.91
C VAL A 318 -14.22 -15.31 -7.24
N LEU A 319 -14.64 -16.48 -6.76
CA LEU A 319 -13.77 -17.43 -6.06
C LEU A 319 -13.84 -18.80 -6.74
N SER A 320 -12.69 -19.33 -7.15
CA SER A 320 -12.60 -20.66 -7.77
C SER A 320 -11.29 -21.37 -7.44
N ASN A 321 -11.34 -22.69 -7.21
CA ASN A 321 -10.14 -23.52 -7.01
C ASN A 321 -9.19 -23.05 -5.88
N ASN A 322 -9.71 -22.43 -4.82
CA ASN A 322 -8.97 -22.04 -3.62
C ASN A 322 -9.09 -23.12 -2.51
N GLY A 323 -8.65 -22.80 -1.29
CA GLY A 323 -8.76 -23.67 -0.13
C GLY A 323 -10.20 -24.08 0.20
N ALA A 324 -10.33 -25.03 1.14
CA ALA A 324 -11.62 -25.49 1.63
C ALA A 324 -12.51 -24.30 2.06
N ASN A 325 -13.82 -24.40 1.83
CA ASN A 325 -14.80 -23.33 2.07
C ASN A 325 -14.66 -22.08 1.18
N CYS A 326 -13.57 -21.91 0.42
CA CYS A 326 -13.32 -20.78 -0.48
C CYS A 326 -13.24 -21.15 -1.97
N SER A 327 -13.65 -22.38 -2.31
CA SER A 327 -13.90 -22.84 -3.66
C SER A 327 -15.41 -23.00 -3.85
N ASN A 328 -16.07 -22.08 -4.56
CA ASN A 328 -17.32 -22.35 -5.33
C ASN A 328 -17.85 -21.06 -5.97
N GLY A 329 -17.87 -21.06 -7.31
CA GLY A 329 -18.37 -19.96 -8.14
C GLY A 329 -19.87 -19.72 -7.98
N GLY A 330 -20.24 -18.90 -6.99
CA GLY A 330 -21.57 -18.28 -6.94
C GLY A 330 -22.28 -18.31 -5.58
N SER A 331 -21.73 -18.97 -4.56
CA SER A 331 -22.30 -18.90 -3.21
C SER A 331 -21.23 -19.18 -2.16
N ILE A 332 -20.70 -18.11 -1.57
CA ILE A 332 -19.98 -18.16 -0.29
C ILE A 332 -21.02 -18.58 0.77
N GLN A 333 -21.30 -19.88 0.87
CA GLN A 333 -22.44 -20.40 1.64
C GLN A 333 -22.13 -20.63 3.13
N PHE A 334 -20.96 -20.27 3.65
CA PHE A 334 -20.54 -20.79 4.95
C PHE A 334 -20.14 -19.78 6.04
N CYS A 335 -20.53 -18.51 5.94
CA CYS A 335 -20.39 -17.56 7.06
C CYS A 335 -21.48 -17.71 8.15
N PHE A 336 -22.22 -18.82 8.18
CA PHE A 336 -23.38 -18.97 9.08
C PHE A 336 -23.03 -19.50 10.48
N ASN A 337 -21.78 -19.91 10.70
CA ASN A 337 -21.30 -20.45 11.98
C ASN A 337 -20.06 -19.69 12.49
N ASP A 338 -19.96 -18.39 12.23
CA ASP A 338 -18.96 -17.52 12.86
C ASP A 338 -19.65 -16.90 14.09
N ASN A 339 -19.30 -17.40 15.28
CA ASN A 339 -20.03 -17.08 16.52
C ASN A 339 -19.61 -15.75 17.12
N ASP A 340 -18.36 -15.33 16.90
CA ASP A 340 -17.77 -14.11 17.47
C ASP A 340 -17.51 -13.01 16.43
N GLN A 341 -17.80 -13.30 15.16
CA GLN A 341 -17.77 -12.39 14.02
C GLN A 341 -16.37 -11.90 13.69
N ASP A 342 -15.37 -12.74 13.88
CA ASP A 342 -13.97 -12.42 13.63
C ASP A 342 -13.49 -12.80 12.22
N GLY A 343 -14.36 -13.41 11.40
CA GLY A 343 -14.06 -13.81 10.04
C GLY A 343 -13.65 -15.27 9.86
N TRP A 344 -13.52 -16.04 10.95
CA TRP A 344 -13.28 -17.48 10.92
C TRP A 344 -14.56 -18.26 11.24
N ALA A 345 -14.74 -19.40 10.58
CA ALA A 345 -15.88 -20.26 10.88
C ALA A 345 -15.53 -21.14 12.08
N PHE A 346 -16.52 -21.45 12.93
CA PHE A 346 -16.38 -22.23 14.15
C PHE A 346 -15.49 -23.49 14.06
N ASP A 347 -15.47 -24.18 12.91
CA ASP A 347 -14.73 -25.43 12.70
C ASP A 347 -13.24 -25.24 12.34
N VAL A 348 -12.84 -24.02 11.99
CA VAL A 348 -11.45 -23.65 11.63
C VAL A 348 -10.90 -22.49 12.47
N ASP A 349 -11.71 -21.99 13.39
CA ASP A 349 -11.39 -20.92 14.32
C ASP A 349 -10.71 -21.48 15.58
N ASN A 350 -9.53 -20.97 15.90
CA ASN A 350 -8.81 -21.35 17.12
C ASN A 350 -9.34 -20.67 18.39
N CYS A 351 -10.25 -19.70 18.26
CA CYS A 351 -11.05 -19.15 19.36
C CYS A 351 -12.52 -18.94 18.94
N PRO A 352 -13.34 -20.01 18.82
CA PRO A 352 -14.69 -19.95 18.27
C PRO A 352 -15.73 -19.06 18.97
N TYR A 353 -15.34 -18.35 20.03
CA TYR A 353 -16.21 -17.47 20.82
C TYR A 353 -15.52 -16.16 21.23
N ASP A 354 -14.24 -15.96 20.89
CA ASP A 354 -13.42 -14.82 21.31
C ASP A 354 -12.66 -14.25 20.12
N ALA A 355 -13.23 -13.20 19.53
CA ALA A 355 -12.80 -12.69 18.24
C ALA A 355 -11.30 -12.40 18.16
N ASN A 356 -10.60 -13.12 17.28
CA ASN A 356 -9.18 -13.03 17.03
C ASN A 356 -8.85 -13.23 15.53
N PHE A 357 -9.20 -12.22 14.74
CA PHE A 357 -8.99 -12.19 13.28
C PHE A 357 -7.61 -12.70 12.80
N ASP A 358 -6.53 -12.48 13.57
CA ASP A 358 -5.18 -12.88 13.22
C ASP A 358 -4.84 -14.37 13.47
N GLN A 359 -5.74 -15.08 14.17
CA GLN A 359 -5.66 -16.47 14.61
C GLN A 359 -4.31 -16.76 15.27
N SER A 360 -3.80 -15.81 16.05
CA SER A 360 -2.51 -15.96 16.72
C SER A 360 -2.58 -17.07 17.77
N ASP A 361 -1.64 -18.02 17.69
CA ASP A 361 -1.45 -19.15 18.60
C ASP A 361 0.08 -19.28 18.80
N ILE A 362 0.58 -18.74 19.93
CA ILE A 362 2.02 -18.58 20.17
C ILE A 362 2.70 -19.90 20.53
N ASP A 363 2.01 -20.78 21.24
CA ASP A 363 2.56 -22.02 21.76
C ASP A 363 2.17 -23.27 20.93
N GLN A 364 1.32 -23.08 19.92
CA GLN A 364 0.96 -24.05 18.87
C GLN A 364 0.19 -25.26 19.40
N ASP A 365 -0.67 -25.05 20.39
CA ASP A 365 -1.50 -26.10 20.94
C ASP A 365 -2.88 -26.23 20.26
N GLY A 366 -3.22 -25.27 19.40
CA GLY A 366 -4.48 -25.21 18.65
C GLY A 366 -5.55 -24.32 19.28
N ILE A 367 -5.29 -23.69 20.43
CA ILE A 367 -6.13 -22.68 21.07
C ILE A 367 -5.52 -21.30 20.78
N GLY A 368 -6.34 -20.36 20.33
CA GLY A 368 -5.83 -19.02 20.03
C GLY A 368 -5.50 -18.24 21.29
N ASN A 369 -4.49 -17.37 21.21
CA ASN A 369 -4.04 -16.49 22.30
C ASN A 369 -5.17 -15.66 22.95
N ALA A 370 -6.28 -15.44 22.25
CA ALA A 370 -7.41 -14.66 22.74
C ALA A 370 -8.26 -15.42 23.76
N CYS A 371 -8.30 -16.75 23.67
CA CYS A 371 -9.09 -17.65 24.51
C CYS A 371 -8.24 -18.66 25.28
N ASP A 372 -6.91 -18.59 25.17
CA ASP A 372 -5.97 -19.48 25.83
C ASP A 372 -5.65 -19.04 27.27
N ASN A 373 -5.96 -19.88 28.26
CA ASN A 373 -5.65 -19.66 29.67
C ASN A 373 -4.17 -19.90 30.03
N CYS A 374 -3.34 -20.34 29.07
CA CYS A 374 -1.89 -20.48 29.18
C CYS A 374 -1.13 -20.09 27.89
N VAL A 375 -1.32 -18.87 27.37
CA VAL A 375 -0.72 -18.25 26.15
C VAL A 375 0.74 -18.63 25.74
N PHE A 376 1.57 -19.10 26.67
CA PHE A 376 2.96 -19.46 26.44
C PHE A 376 3.30 -20.92 26.77
N THR A 377 2.32 -21.76 27.14
CA THR A 377 2.52 -23.13 27.64
C THR A 377 1.40 -24.05 27.11
N PRO A 378 1.71 -24.96 26.17
CA PRO A 378 0.70 -25.74 25.47
C PRO A 378 -0.22 -26.53 26.40
N ASN A 379 -1.53 -26.31 26.29
CA ASN A 379 -2.56 -26.96 27.09
C ASN A 379 -3.93 -26.99 26.36
N SER A 380 -4.01 -27.70 25.25
CA SER A 380 -5.21 -27.76 24.40
C SER A 380 -6.50 -28.25 25.06
N ASN A 381 -6.42 -28.80 26.29
CA ASN A 381 -7.57 -29.15 27.12
C ASN A 381 -8.11 -27.99 27.98
N GLN A 382 -7.38 -26.87 28.07
CA GLN A 382 -7.71 -25.64 28.80
C GLN A 382 -8.17 -25.92 30.25
N GLU A 383 -7.49 -26.87 30.91
CA GLU A 383 -7.82 -27.25 32.29
C GLU A 383 -7.44 -26.14 33.27
N ASP A 384 -8.40 -25.73 34.09
CA ASP A 384 -8.30 -24.72 35.14
C ASP A 384 -9.11 -25.23 36.33
N SER A 385 -8.43 -25.88 37.28
CA SER A 385 -9.05 -26.61 38.38
C SER A 385 -9.64 -25.70 39.46
N ASP A 386 -9.09 -24.49 39.62
CA ASP A 386 -9.53 -23.52 40.64
C ASP A 386 -10.39 -22.38 40.06
N PHE A 387 -10.58 -22.36 38.74
CA PHE A 387 -11.38 -21.40 37.97
C PHE A 387 -10.90 -19.95 38.08
N ASN A 388 -9.60 -19.74 38.30
CA ASN A 388 -9.01 -18.40 38.42
C ASN A 388 -8.64 -17.76 37.08
N GLY A 389 -8.86 -18.47 35.95
CA GLY A 389 -8.57 -18.00 34.60
C GLY A 389 -7.12 -18.20 34.15
N ILE A 390 -6.30 -18.87 34.96
CA ILE A 390 -4.95 -19.32 34.65
C ILE A 390 -5.00 -20.84 34.55
N GLY A 391 -4.55 -21.42 33.44
CA GLY A 391 -4.60 -22.87 33.29
C GLY A 391 -3.62 -23.59 34.23
N ASP A 392 -4.00 -24.81 34.65
CA ASP A 392 -3.21 -25.69 35.52
C ASP A 392 -1.79 -25.93 34.97
N ALA A 393 -1.63 -25.87 33.64
CA ALA A 393 -0.36 -26.09 32.94
C ALA A 393 0.66 -24.97 33.18
N CYS A 394 0.21 -23.73 33.37
CA CYS A 394 1.06 -22.55 33.58
C CYS A 394 0.93 -21.97 35.00
N GLU A 395 0.06 -22.55 35.82
CA GLU A 395 -0.09 -22.17 37.22
C GLU A 395 1.07 -22.69 38.08
N THR A 396 1.65 -21.81 38.90
CA THR A 396 2.81 -22.13 39.77
C THR A 396 2.41 -22.37 41.22
N SER A 397 1.17 -22.10 41.62
CA SER A 397 0.63 -22.33 42.97
C SER A 397 -0.90 -22.33 42.94
N PRO A 398 -1.58 -23.42 43.36
CA PRO A 398 -3.04 -23.50 43.36
C PRO A 398 -3.62 -22.47 44.31
N SER A 399 -4.41 -21.54 43.79
CA SER A 399 -4.97 -20.42 44.54
C SER A 399 -6.41 -20.72 44.96
N THR A 400 -6.68 -20.83 46.26
CA THR A 400 -8.03 -21.16 46.76
C THR A 400 -9.03 -19.99 46.73
N ASN A 401 -8.78 -18.96 45.90
CA ASN A 401 -9.58 -17.74 45.92
C ASN A 401 -10.76 -17.84 44.95
N ILE A 402 -11.94 -18.12 45.50
CA ILE A 402 -13.23 -18.01 44.79
C ILE A 402 -13.51 -16.53 44.53
N GLY A 403 -13.12 -16.05 43.36
CA GLY A 403 -13.62 -14.81 42.78
C GLY A 403 -14.89 -15.05 41.97
N ILE A 404 -15.69 -14.01 41.74
CA ILE A 404 -16.61 -14.01 40.60
C ILE A 404 -15.70 -13.83 39.37
N ASN A 405 -15.13 -14.93 38.90
CA ASN A 405 -14.40 -14.97 37.65
C ASN A 405 -15.32 -15.56 36.59
N THR A 406 -15.54 -14.81 35.54
CA THR A 406 -16.17 -15.31 34.34
C THR A 406 -15.07 -15.82 33.42
N THR A 407 -15.35 -16.83 32.61
CA THR A 407 -14.45 -17.30 31.55
C THR A 407 -14.18 -16.28 30.44
N ASP A 408 -14.75 -15.06 30.54
CA ASP A 408 -14.55 -13.93 29.63
C ASP A 408 -13.72 -12.84 30.35
N PRO A 409 -12.52 -12.46 29.87
CA PRO A 409 -11.68 -11.42 30.46
C PRO A 409 -12.30 -10.00 30.43
N LYS A 410 -13.49 -9.83 29.85
CA LYS A 410 -14.28 -8.58 29.83
C LYS A 410 -15.65 -8.67 30.50
N ALA A 411 -16.00 -9.74 31.23
CA ALA A 411 -17.34 -9.77 31.79
C ALA A 411 -17.56 -8.61 32.77
N SER A 412 -18.58 -7.83 32.46
CA SER A 412 -19.09 -6.79 33.34
C SER A 412 -20.03 -7.46 34.34
N LEU A 413 -19.79 -7.30 35.65
CA LEU A 413 -20.78 -7.64 36.67
C LEU A 413 -21.98 -6.68 36.51
N HIS A 414 -22.96 -7.08 35.71
CA HIS A 414 -24.16 -6.29 35.44
C HIS A 414 -25.31 -6.75 36.35
N ILE A 415 -25.59 -5.96 37.39
CA ILE A 415 -26.65 -6.25 38.36
C ILE A 415 -27.88 -5.42 38.01
N THR A 416 -28.93 -6.05 37.48
CA THR A 416 -30.20 -5.37 37.14
C THR A 416 -31.17 -5.22 38.33
N GLY A 417 -30.75 -5.65 39.52
CA GLY A 417 -31.49 -5.57 40.78
C GLY A 417 -30.62 -5.09 41.96
N SER A 418 -31.04 -5.36 43.19
CA SER A 418 -30.28 -4.99 44.38
C SER A 418 -29.18 -6.01 44.69
N LEU A 419 -27.93 -5.55 44.79
CA LEU A 419 -26.84 -6.30 45.42
C LEU A 419 -26.95 -6.15 46.94
N PHE A 420 -27.17 -7.25 47.66
CA PHE A 420 -27.19 -7.25 49.12
C PHE A 420 -25.79 -7.62 49.63
N ILE A 421 -25.12 -6.64 50.24
CA ILE A 421 -23.87 -6.84 50.97
C ILE A 421 -24.27 -6.94 52.45
N ASP A 422 -23.94 -8.05 53.10
CA ASP A 422 -24.21 -8.23 54.53
C ASP A 422 -23.30 -7.33 55.38
N ASP A 423 -23.88 -6.71 56.40
CA ASP A 423 -23.22 -5.74 57.30
C ASP A 423 -22.05 -6.37 58.07
N LEU A 424 -22.08 -7.69 58.29
CA LEU A 424 -21.04 -8.44 59.01
C LEU A 424 -19.82 -8.76 58.13
N ASN A 425 -20.06 -9.19 56.89
CA ASN A 425 -19.00 -9.76 56.05
C ASN A 425 -18.49 -8.78 54.98
N GLY A 426 -19.34 -7.85 54.50
CA GLY A 426 -18.95 -6.85 53.51
C GLY A 426 -18.55 -7.42 52.15
N LEU A 427 -18.05 -6.55 51.27
CA LEU A 427 -17.36 -6.91 50.02
C LEU A 427 -15.88 -6.55 50.15
N VAL A 428 -14.98 -7.51 49.96
CA VAL A 428 -13.54 -7.23 49.96
C VAL A 428 -13.06 -6.98 48.52
N ILE A 429 -12.41 -5.85 48.31
CA ILE A 429 -11.77 -5.48 47.04
C ILE A 429 -10.28 -5.30 47.29
N ARG A 430 -9.43 -5.91 46.47
CA ARG A 430 -7.98 -5.75 46.52
C ARG A 430 -7.53 -4.71 45.50
N GLY A 431 -6.84 -3.68 45.97
CA GLY A 431 -6.23 -2.65 45.13
C GLY A 431 -4.96 -3.14 44.44
N ILE A 432 -4.57 -2.43 43.38
CA ILE A 432 -3.34 -2.70 42.59
C ILE A 432 -2.06 -2.64 43.41
N ASP A 433 -2.09 -1.95 44.56
CA ASP A 433 -1.01 -1.83 45.53
C ASP A 433 -0.99 -2.99 46.54
N SER A 434 -1.80 -4.04 46.30
CA SER A 434 -2.08 -5.13 47.24
C SER A 434 -2.78 -4.73 48.53
N THR A 435 -3.31 -3.51 48.62
CA THR A 435 -4.11 -3.09 49.76
C THR A 435 -5.54 -3.62 49.64
N CYS A 436 -6.04 -4.33 50.65
CA CYS A 436 -7.43 -4.77 50.68
C CYS A 436 -8.34 -3.74 51.36
N TYR A 437 -9.53 -3.54 50.79
CA TYR A 437 -10.58 -2.70 51.32
C TYR A 437 -11.86 -3.51 51.47
N ARG A 438 -12.44 -3.52 52.67
CA ARG A 438 -13.80 -4.01 52.90
C ARG A 438 -14.78 -2.86 52.74
N LEU A 439 -15.74 -3.04 51.85
CA LEU A 439 -16.92 -2.19 51.73
C LEU A 439 -18.05 -2.79 52.56
N THR A 440 -18.52 -2.04 53.54
CA THR A 440 -19.72 -2.35 54.31
C THR A 440 -20.72 -1.22 54.19
N ILE A 441 -21.94 -1.45 54.65
CA ILE A 441 -22.95 -0.41 54.81
C ILE A 441 -23.06 -0.13 56.31
N ASP A 442 -23.02 1.14 56.71
CA ASP A 442 -23.20 1.52 58.11
C ASP A 442 -24.69 1.55 58.52
N LEU A 443 -24.95 1.76 59.81
CA LEU A 443 -26.31 1.78 60.37
C LEU A 443 -27.21 2.91 59.80
N LEU A 444 -26.65 3.83 59.02
CA LEU A 444 -27.37 4.92 58.34
C LEU A 444 -27.56 4.65 56.84
N GLY A 445 -27.11 3.48 56.35
CA GLY A 445 -27.20 3.12 54.94
C GLY A 445 -26.07 3.72 54.08
N ALA A 446 -25.03 4.28 54.69
CA ALA A 446 -23.90 4.85 53.95
C ALA A 446 -22.84 3.78 53.67
N LEU A 447 -22.29 3.80 52.45
CA LEU A 447 -21.16 2.94 52.08
C LEU A 447 -19.92 3.37 52.87
N LYS A 448 -19.36 2.44 53.63
CA LYS A 448 -18.13 2.62 54.39
C LYS A 448 -17.03 1.75 53.80
N THR A 449 -15.89 2.38 53.51
CA THR A 449 -14.67 1.67 53.12
C THR A 449 -13.75 1.56 54.31
N GLN A 450 -13.20 0.37 54.53
CA GLN A 450 -12.20 0.13 55.55
C GLN A 450 -11.05 -0.64 54.94
N GLN A 451 -9.83 -0.10 55.04
CA GLN A 451 -8.63 -0.87 54.72
C GLN A 451 -8.50 -2.02 55.71
N ILE A 452 -8.31 -3.23 55.20
CA ILE A 452 -8.11 -4.46 55.98
C ILE A 452 -6.81 -5.14 55.56
N VAL A 453 -6.34 -6.05 56.40
CA VAL A 453 -5.35 -7.05 55.96
C VAL A 453 -6.07 -7.99 55.00
N CYS A 454 -5.45 -8.29 53.86
CA CYS A 454 -6.00 -9.29 52.95
C CYS A 454 -6.01 -10.64 53.66
N ASP A 455 -7.16 -11.31 53.69
CA ASP A 455 -7.22 -12.70 54.12
C ASP A 455 -6.54 -13.55 53.01
N GLU A 456 -5.70 -14.52 53.40
CA GLU A 456 -4.95 -15.39 52.47
C GLU A 456 -5.84 -16.39 51.74
#